data_AF-A0A7S6MBT8-F1
#
_entry.id   AF-A0A7S6MBT8-F1
#
_cell.length_a   1.000
_cell.length_b   1.000
_cell.length_c   1.000
_cell.angle_alpha   90.00
_cell.angle_beta   90.00
_cell.angle_gamma   90.00
#
_symmetry.space_group_name_H-M   'P 1'
#
loop_
_entity.id
_entity.type
_entity.pdbx_description
1 polymer ?
#
loop_
_entity_poly.entity_id
_entity_poly.type
_entity_poly.pdbx_seq_one_letter_code
_entity_poly.pdbx_strand_id
1 'polypeptide(L)'
;MRFTEEAIRSGFKEHGRIYHDVKGWKIPDHIRWWRQGAVAFEQKRFDEYAKLHKALRGYWQVFRGFTGRPWDARRTFDELSSLDTAYRSRRLSSLEDADVPACSRILDSMRLIKPNRHGPSVVAISKVLHFWNPRLFIVVDDAVMWRWVLAHGWLRRPIKRTHARIASSIGRAGATYPKGACDLHTYLAILRWGADVVRTNPEICPQFVRHVNAHRDNEPLDIPVETYEAAALEWLLLGLTEVPPPGVTIADEDVGS
;
A
#
# COMPACT_ATOMS: atom_id res chain seq x y z
N MET A 1 4.53 -17.04 0.67
CA MET A 1 5.69 -16.71 1.56
C MET A 1 5.19 -16.73 2.98
N ARG A 2 5.87 -17.44 3.89
CA ARG A 2 5.46 -17.56 5.29
C ARG A 2 6.51 -16.92 6.20
N PHE A 3 6.05 -16.25 7.25
CA PHE A 3 6.84 -15.71 8.33
C PHE A 3 6.53 -16.49 9.60
N THR A 4 7.53 -16.67 10.46
CA THR A 4 7.27 -17.16 11.81
C THR A 4 6.54 -16.08 12.60
N GLU A 5 5.74 -16.47 13.60
CA GLU A 5 5.10 -15.49 14.49
C GLU A 5 6.15 -14.60 15.18
N GLU A 6 7.30 -15.17 15.54
CA GLU A 6 8.43 -14.41 16.11
C GLU A 6 8.97 -13.35 15.15
N ALA A 7 9.11 -13.67 13.86
CA ALA A 7 9.53 -12.69 12.86
C ALA A 7 8.48 -11.57 12.71
N ILE A 8 7.19 -11.91 12.71
CA ILE A 8 6.10 -10.91 12.63
C ILE A 8 6.15 -9.96 13.84
N ARG A 9 6.26 -10.51 15.05
CA ARG A 9 6.38 -9.71 16.28
C ARG A 9 7.63 -8.82 16.27
N SER A 10 8.76 -9.38 15.83
CA SER A 10 10.02 -8.64 15.73
C SER A 10 9.94 -7.53 14.70
N GLY A 11 9.30 -7.77 13.55
CA GLY A 11 9.04 -6.77 12.53
C GLY A 11 8.23 -5.60 13.09
N PHE A 12 7.09 -5.84 13.73
CA PHE A 12 6.33 -4.74 14.33
C PHE A 12 7.08 -4.01 15.46
N LYS A 13 7.88 -4.75 16.26
CA LYS A 13 8.74 -4.14 17.28
C LYS A 13 9.76 -3.17 16.67
N GLU A 14 10.47 -3.58 15.61
CA GLU A 14 11.42 -2.71 14.92
C GLU A 14 10.74 -1.56 14.18
N HIS A 15 9.55 -1.81 13.61
CA HIS A 15 8.73 -0.74 13.06
C HIS A 15 8.41 0.32 14.11
N GLY A 16 7.95 -0.09 15.30
CA GLY A 16 7.74 0.81 16.43
C GLY A 16 9.01 1.56 16.80
N ARG A 17 10.14 0.87 16.97
CA ARG A 17 11.40 1.50 17.37
C ARG A 17 11.89 2.57 16.38
N ILE A 18 11.82 2.29 15.08
CA ILE A 18 12.44 3.14 14.05
C ILE A 18 11.45 4.17 13.47
N TYR A 19 10.21 3.75 13.19
CA TYR A 19 9.31 4.50 12.32
C TYR A 19 8.15 5.19 13.05
N HIS A 20 7.87 4.86 14.33
CA HIS A 20 6.69 5.43 15.04
C HIS A 20 6.66 6.96 15.07
N ASP A 21 7.83 7.60 15.03
CA ASP A 21 8.00 9.06 15.10
C ASP A 21 8.62 9.68 13.83
N VAL A 22 8.78 8.89 12.77
CA VAL A 22 9.29 9.38 11.50
C VAL A 22 8.15 10.04 10.72
N LYS A 23 8.39 11.26 10.21
CA LYS A 23 7.41 11.98 9.38
C LYS A 23 6.98 11.11 8.19
N GLY A 24 5.68 10.98 7.99
CA GLY A 24 5.10 10.10 6.95
C GLY A 24 4.94 8.64 7.41
N TRP A 25 5.48 8.25 8.56
CA TRP A 25 5.29 6.93 9.16
C TRP A 25 4.69 6.97 10.57
N LYS A 26 4.47 8.18 11.09
CA LYS A 26 3.80 8.40 12.37
C LYS A 26 2.45 7.69 12.44
N ILE A 27 2.30 6.85 13.45
CA ILE A 27 1.12 6.01 13.67
C ILE A 27 -0.13 6.86 13.97
N PRO A 28 -0.07 7.87 14.86
CA PRO A 28 -1.21 8.76 15.11
C PRO A 28 -1.69 9.49 13.85
N ASP A 29 -0.75 9.96 13.02
CA ASP A 29 -1.09 10.64 11.77
C ASP A 29 -1.82 9.71 10.80
N HIS A 30 -1.39 8.46 10.65
CA HIS A 30 -2.09 7.48 9.83
C HIS A 30 -3.52 7.23 10.31
N ILE A 31 -3.71 6.99 11.61
CA ILE A 31 -5.04 6.79 12.20
C ILE A 31 -5.94 7.98 11.87
N ARG A 32 -5.46 9.21 12.10
CA ARG A 32 -6.19 10.43 11.78
C ARG A 32 -6.61 10.47 10.31
N TRP A 33 -5.68 10.22 9.39
CA TRP A 33 -5.97 10.30 7.95
C TRP A 33 -6.83 9.14 7.43
N TRP A 34 -6.75 7.95 8.03
CA TRP A 34 -7.67 6.85 7.73
C TRP A 34 -9.09 7.15 8.17
N ARG A 35 -9.28 7.69 9.39
CA ARG A 35 -10.58 8.16 9.87
C ARG A 35 -11.15 9.23 8.95
N GLN A 36 -10.32 10.20 8.58
CA GLN A 36 -10.66 11.25 7.64
C GLN A 36 -11.12 10.68 6.28
N GLY A 37 -10.40 9.70 5.74
CA GLY A 37 -10.78 9.00 4.50
C GLY A 37 -12.05 8.17 4.63
N ALA A 38 -12.24 7.49 5.76
CA ALA A 38 -13.48 6.77 6.07
C ALA A 38 -14.68 7.71 6.04
N VAL A 39 -14.65 8.80 6.82
CA VAL A 39 -15.72 9.80 6.84
C VAL A 39 -15.95 10.40 5.47
N ALA A 40 -14.89 10.80 4.76
CA ALA A 40 -15.01 11.42 3.44
C ALA A 40 -15.75 10.54 2.43
N PHE A 41 -15.42 9.26 2.35
CA PHE A 41 -15.98 8.38 1.31
C PHE A 41 -17.23 7.62 1.76
N GLU A 42 -17.35 7.23 3.03
CA GLU A 42 -18.53 6.53 3.55
C GLU A 42 -19.72 7.47 3.70
N GLN A 43 -19.48 8.72 4.12
CA GLN A 43 -20.51 9.74 4.28
C GLN A 43 -20.61 10.68 3.07
N LYS A 44 -19.81 10.45 2.01
CA LYS A 44 -19.76 11.28 0.80
C LYS A 44 -19.48 12.77 1.09
N ARG A 45 -18.58 13.04 2.04
CA ARG A 45 -18.23 14.36 2.55
C ARG A 45 -16.98 14.94 1.88
N PHE A 46 -17.20 15.80 0.89
CA PHE A 46 -16.11 16.47 0.16
C PHE A 46 -15.26 17.38 1.06
N ASP A 47 -15.86 18.08 2.02
CA ASP A 47 -15.14 18.95 2.96
C ASP A 47 -14.10 18.15 3.77
N GLU A 48 -14.45 16.94 4.17
CA GLU A 48 -13.54 16.03 4.85
C GLU A 48 -12.45 15.51 3.88
N TYR A 49 -12.80 15.21 2.63
CA TYR A 49 -11.78 14.88 1.63
C TYR A 49 -10.84 16.06 1.34
N ALA A 50 -11.32 17.29 1.28
CA ALA A 50 -10.50 18.47 0.99
C ALA A 50 -9.40 18.67 2.05
N LYS A 51 -9.70 18.38 3.33
CA LYS A 51 -8.72 18.34 4.42
C LYS A 51 -7.67 17.25 4.18
N LEU A 52 -8.10 16.03 3.87
CA LEU A 52 -7.21 14.91 3.52
C LEU A 52 -6.33 15.24 2.31
N HIS A 53 -6.90 15.82 1.25
CA HIS A 53 -6.17 16.22 0.05
C HIS A 53 -5.11 17.29 0.34
N LYS A 54 -5.41 18.25 1.22
CA LYS A 54 -4.41 19.22 1.70
C LYS A 54 -3.25 18.52 2.42
N ALA A 55 -3.54 17.53 3.26
CA ALA A 55 -2.50 16.71 3.90
C ALA A 55 -1.71 15.88 2.88
N LEU A 56 -2.38 15.26 1.90
CA LEU A 56 -1.73 14.52 0.82
C LEU A 56 -0.73 15.40 0.05
N ARG A 57 -1.12 16.65 -0.23
CA ARG A 57 -0.28 17.62 -0.92
C ARG A 57 0.90 18.11 -0.07
N GLY A 58 0.63 18.51 1.17
CA GLY A 58 1.64 19.15 2.04
C GLY A 58 2.47 18.17 2.86
N TYR A 59 1.80 17.36 3.68
CA TYR A 59 2.45 16.44 4.63
C TYR A 59 3.04 15.22 3.91
N TRP A 60 2.24 14.55 3.08
CA TRP A 60 2.63 13.32 2.37
C TRP A 60 3.41 13.57 1.06
N GLN A 61 3.48 14.84 0.64
CA GLN A 61 4.16 15.32 -0.56
C GLN A 61 3.77 14.57 -1.85
N VAL A 62 2.53 14.07 -1.94
CA VAL A 62 2.02 13.30 -3.09
C VAL A 62 2.31 14.02 -4.40
N PHE A 63 1.97 15.32 -4.46
CA PHE A 63 2.07 16.15 -5.66
C PHE A 63 3.38 16.92 -5.79
N ARG A 64 4.49 16.46 -5.21
CA ARG A 64 5.81 17.09 -5.45
C ARG A 64 6.36 16.73 -6.84
N GLY A 65 6.86 17.70 -7.60
CA GLY A 65 7.61 17.46 -8.85
C GLY A 65 6.80 16.95 -10.05
N PHE A 66 5.52 17.33 -10.17
CA PHE A 66 4.70 17.02 -11.35
C PHE A 66 5.12 17.84 -12.57
N THR A 67 4.80 17.37 -13.78
CA THR A 67 5.12 18.04 -15.06
C THR A 67 3.89 18.55 -15.82
N GLY A 68 2.76 18.75 -15.14
CA GLY A 68 1.50 19.22 -15.74
C GLY A 68 0.53 19.74 -14.68
N ARG A 69 -0.79 19.68 -14.94
CA ARG A 69 -1.79 20.00 -13.92
C ARG A 69 -2.22 18.72 -13.19
N PRO A 70 -1.78 18.49 -11.93
CA PRO A 70 -2.33 17.39 -11.15
C PRO A 70 -3.82 17.61 -10.90
N TRP A 71 -4.54 16.54 -10.57
CA TRP A 71 -5.93 16.67 -10.17
C TRP A 71 -6.04 17.57 -8.94
N ASP A 72 -7.12 18.36 -8.87
CA ASP A 72 -7.48 19.07 -7.66
C ASP A 72 -8.29 18.17 -6.72
N ALA A 73 -8.63 18.71 -5.55
CA ALA A 73 -9.36 17.96 -4.54
C ALA A 73 -10.74 17.53 -5.03
N ARG A 74 -11.47 18.39 -5.76
CA ARG A 74 -12.83 18.08 -6.23
C ARG A 74 -12.78 16.94 -7.22
N ARG A 75 -11.95 17.06 -8.25
CA ARG A 75 -11.78 16.01 -9.25
C ARG A 75 -11.35 14.69 -8.62
N THR A 76 -10.37 14.72 -7.71
CA THR A 76 -9.90 13.47 -7.10
C THR A 76 -10.98 12.81 -6.24
N PHE A 77 -11.78 13.59 -5.51
CA PHE A 77 -12.92 13.08 -4.77
C PHE A 77 -13.95 12.44 -5.70
N ASP A 78 -14.37 13.14 -6.74
CA ASP A 78 -15.40 12.67 -7.66
C ASP A 78 -14.97 11.37 -8.38
N GLU A 79 -13.72 11.30 -8.83
CA GLU A 79 -13.13 10.10 -9.46
C GLU A 79 -13.12 8.92 -8.47
N LEU A 80 -12.63 9.12 -7.23
CA LEU A 80 -12.60 8.08 -6.20
C LEU A 80 -14.01 7.64 -5.75
N SER A 81 -14.97 8.56 -5.74
CA SER A 81 -16.37 8.27 -5.42
C SER A 81 -17.09 7.52 -6.55
N SER A 82 -16.58 7.60 -7.79
CA SER A 82 -17.12 6.88 -8.95
C SER A 82 -16.55 5.46 -9.11
N LEU A 83 -15.48 5.12 -8.39
CA LEU A 83 -14.91 3.78 -8.40
C LEU A 83 -15.90 2.75 -7.86
N ASP A 84 -15.73 1.50 -8.29
CA ASP A 84 -16.54 0.38 -7.83
C ASP A 84 -16.47 0.25 -6.29
N THR A 85 -17.64 0.35 -5.67
CA THR A 85 -17.80 0.32 -4.21
C THR A 85 -17.41 -1.02 -3.61
N ALA A 86 -17.42 -2.11 -4.39
CA ALA A 86 -16.90 -3.41 -3.95
C ALA A 86 -15.42 -3.29 -3.54
N TYR A 87 -14.63 -2.49 -4.26
CA TYR A 87 -13.22 -2.27 -3.97
C TYR A 87 -12.98 -1.27 -2.83
N ARG A 88 -14.00 -0.54 -2.38
CA ARG A 88 -13.88 0.38 -1.24
C ARG A 88 -13.77 -0.37 0.09
N SER A 89 -14.43 -1.52 0.20
CA SER A 89 -14.47 -2.33 1.42
C SER A 89 -13.63 -3.61 1.34
N ARG A 90 -13.23 -4.01 0.11
CA ARG A 90 -12.41 -5.18 -0.17
C ARG A 90 -11.10 -5.18 0.61
N ARG A 91 -10.67 -6.37 1.02
CA ARG A 91 -9.44 -6.59 1.77
C ARG A 91 -8.34 -7.14 0.86
N LEU A 92 -7.09 -6.96 1.25
CA LEU A 92 -5.93 -7.40 0.48
C LEU A 92 -5.94 -8.93 0.30
N SER A 93 -6.16 -9.69 1.38
CA SER A 93 -6.21 -11.16 1.41
C SER A 93 -7.29 -11.78 0.53
N SER A 94 -8.33 -11.01 0.18
CA SER A 94 -9.39 -11.46 -0.73
C SER A 94 -9.09 -11.21 -2.21
N LEU A 95 -7.93 -10.63 -2.56
CA LEU A 95 -7.55 -10.50 -3.97
C LEU A 95 -7.09 -11.84 -4.55
N GLU A 96 -7.71 -12.19 -5.66
CA GLU A 96 -7.38 -13.35 -6.50
C GLU A 96 -6.89 -12.91 -7.88
N ASP A 97 -6.47 -13.87 -8.72
CA ASP A 97 -6.00 -13.58 -10.07
C ASP A 97 -7.11 -13.01 -10.96
N ALA A 98 -8.35 -13.46 -10.73
CA ALA A 98 -9.54 -12.95 -11.44
C ALA A 98 -9.82 -11.47 -11.16
N ASP A 99 -9.32 -10.92 -10.05
CA ASP A 99 -9.51 -9.51 -9.69
C ASP A 99 -8.48 -8.59 -10.35
N VAL A 100 -7.36 -9.12 -10.85
CA VAL A 100 -6.26 -8.34 -11.42
C VAL A 100 -6.72 -7.37 -12.52
N PRO A 101 -7.56 -7.77 -13.50
CA PRO A 101 -8.04 -6.84 -14.53
C PRO A 101 -8.86 -5.67 -13.97
N ALA A 102 -9.66 -5.91 -12.93
CA ALA A 102 -10.47 -4.87 -12.31
C ALA A 102 -9.62 -3.92 -11.44
N CYS A 103 -8.65 -4.45 -10.68
CA CYS A 103 -7.64 -3.63 -10.03
C CYS A 103 -6.86 -2.76 -11.04
N SER A 104 -6.48 -3.33 -12.19
CA SER A 104 -5.78 -2.57 -13.25
C SER A 104 -6.60 -1.38 -13.73
N ARG A 105 -7.91 -1.55 -13.96
CA ARG A 105 -8.80 -0.45 -14.36
C ARG A 105 -8.88 0.66 -13.31
N ILE A 106 -8.88 0.30 -12.01
CA ILE A 106 -8.82 1.29 -10.92
C ILE A 106 -7.50 2.07 -10.95
N LEU A 107 -6.37 1.39 -11.16
CA LEU A 107 -5.08 2.10 -11.25
C LEU A 107 -5.02 3.00 -12.49
N ASP A 108 -5.56 2.53 -13.61
CA ASP A 108 -5.58 3.27 -14.87
C ASP A 108 -6.51 4.49 -14.83
N SER A 109 -7.64 4.44 -14.10
CA SER A 109 -8.49 5.63 -13.94
C SER A 109 -7.73 6.75 -13.20
N MET A 110 -6.88 6.37 -12.23
CA MET A 110 -6.06 7.29 -11.46
C MET A 110 -4.80 7.78 -12.18
N ARG A 111 -4.57 7.37 -13.44
CA ARG A 111 -3.30 7.61 -14.16
C ARG A 111 -2.91 9.09 -14.30
N LEU A 112 -3.90 9.98 -14.30
CA LEU A 112 -3.71 11.43 -14.46
C LEU A 112 -3.68 12.19 -13.14
N ILE A 113 -3.79 11.51 -11.99
CA ILE A 113 -3.81 12.16 -10.68
C ILE A 113 -2.59 13.06 -10.46
N LYS A 114 -1.42 12.57 -10.91
CA LYS A 114 -0.16 13.30 -10.91
C LYS A 114 0.61 12.96 -12.18
N PRO A 115 0.51 13.82 -13.21
CA PRO A 115 1.30 13.66 -14.43
C PRO A 115 2.80 13.82 -14.15
N ASN A 116 3.60 12.85 -14.56
CA ASN A 116 5.06 12.93 -14.58
C ASN A 116 5.57 12.71 -16.01
N ARG A 117 6.84 13.07 -16.25
CA ARG A 117 7.54 12.87 -17.55
C ARG A 117 7.55 11.42 -18.03
N HIS A 118 7.42 10.48 -17.10
CA HIS A 118 7.61 9.05 -17.29
C HIS A 118 6.31 8.24 -17.23
N GLY A 119 5.17 8.93 -17.34
CA GLY A 119 3.86 8.32 -17.19
C GLY A 119 3.28 8.46 -15.77
N PRO A 120 2.28 7.63 -15.44
CA PRO A 120 1.55 7.69 -14.18
C PRO A 120 2.45 7.57 -12.94
N SER A 121 2.19 8.39 -11.93
CA SER A 121 2.95 8.34 -10.68
C SER A 121 2.42 7.24 -9.75
N VAL A 122 3.04 6.05 -9.74
CA VAL A 122 2.68 4.96 -8.80
C VAL A 122 2.65 5.45 -7.36
N VAL A 123 3.66 6.23 -6.93
CA VAL A 123 3.71 6.81 -5.57
C VAL A 123 2.47 7.64 -5.22
N ALA A 124 1.92 8.39 -6.19
CA ALA A 124 0.75 9.22 -5.95
C ALA A 124 -0.52 8.37 -5.92
N ILE A 125 -0.63 7.45 -6.87
CA ILE A 125 -1.75 6.52 -6.97
C ILE A 125 -1.84 5.66 -5.71
N SER A 126 -0.73 5.06 -5.27
CA SER A 126 -0.70 4.19 -4.09
C SER A 126 -1.10 4.95 -2.82
N LYS A 127 -0.57 6.16 -2.59
CA LYS A 127 -0.92 6.95 -1.40
C LYS A 127 -2.39 7.37 -1.41
N VAL A 128 -2.89 7.86 -2.54
CA VAL A 128 -4.29 8.29 -2.62
C VAL A 128 -5.25 7.12 -2.47
N LEU A 129 -4.97 5.99 -3.13
CA LEU A 129 -5.78 4.78 -2.98
C LEU A 129 -5.65 4.16 -1.59
N HIS A 130 -4.52 4.28 -0.91
CA HIS A 130 -4.35 3.79 0.46
C HIS A 130 -5.26 4.54 1.45
N PHE A 131 -5.35 5.88 1.37
CA PHE A 131 -6.29 6.63 2.21
C PHE A 131 -7.75 6.51 1.73
N TRP A 132 -7.98 6.06 0.50
CA TRP A 132 -9.30 5.64 0.04
C TRP A 132 -9.68 4.26 0.57
N ASN A 133 -8.80 3.26 0.53
CA ASN A 133 -9.01 1.94 1.11
C ASN A 133 -7.69 1.35 1.68
N PRO A 134 -7.42 1.51 2.99
CA PRO A 134 -6.19 1.01 3.63
C PRO A 134 -6.23 -0.50 3.89
N ARG A 135 -7.35 -1.16 3.57
CA ARG A 135 -7.49 -2.62 3.60
C ARG A 135 -6.89 -3.28 2.39
N LEU A 136 -6.78 -2.55 1.26
CA LEU A 136 -6.45 -3.10 -0.04
C LEU A 136 -5.16 -2.53 -0.64
N PHE A 137 -4.96 -1.22 -0.60
CA PHE A 137 -3.85 -0.60 -1.31
C PHE A 137 -2.68 -0.33 -0.38
N ILE A 138 -1.51 -0.87 -0.74
CA ILE A 138 -0.24 -0.68 -0.02
C ILE A 138 0.39 0.62 -0.51
N VAL A 139 0.93 1.46 0.37
CA VAL A 139 1.75 2.59 -0.03
C VAL A 139 3.06 2.08 -0.61
N VAL A 140 3.38 2.50 -1.84
CA VAL A 140 4.69 2.26 -2.45
C VAL A 140 5.31 3.61 -2.78
N ASP A 141 5.98 4.21 -1.80
CA ASP A 141 6.83 5.36 -2.05
C ASP A 141 8.15 4.93 -2.72
N ASP A 142 8.80 5.87 -3.42
CA ASP A 142 9.99 5.56 -4.21
C ASP A 142 11.23 5.28 -3.34
N ALA A 143 11.38 5.97 -2.20
CA ALA A 143 12.62 5.93 -1.42
C ALA A 143 12.64 4.75 -0.44
N VAL A 144 11.62 4.65 0.41
CA VAL A 144 11.57 3.66 1.48
C VAL A 144 10.98 2.36 0.96
N MET A 145 9.74 2.36 0.46
CA MET A 145 9.10 1.10 0.05
C MET A 145 9.75 0.49 -1.20
N TRP A 146 9.92 1.24 -2.29
CA TRP A 146 10.43 0.67 -3.53
C TRP A 146 11.94 0.41 -3.54
N ARG A 147 12.76 1.44 -3.27
CA ARG A 147 14.22 1.36 -3.39
C ARG A 147 14.92 0.71 -2.19
N TRP A 148 14.30 0.73 -1.01
CA TRP A 148 14.86 0.09 0.18
C TRP A 148 14.17 -1.24 0.48
N VAL A 149 12.90 -1.22 0.91
CA VAL A 149 12.20 -2.41 1.41
C VAL A 149 12.10 -3.48 0.31
N LEU A 150 11.44 -3.17 -0.80
CA LEU A 150 11.17 -4.12 -1.88
C LEU A 150 12.40 -4.42 -2.76
N ALA A 151 13.53 -3.75 -2.52
CA ALA A 151 14.79 -4.05 -3.18
C ALA A 151 15.48 -5.31 -2.61
N HIS A 152 15.15 -5.71 -1.38
CA HIS A 152 15.66 -6.92 -0.76
C HIS A 152 15.32 -8.15 -1.60
N GLY A 153 16.34 -8.98 -1.91
CA GLY A 153 16.20 -10.10 -2.85
C GLY A 153 15.09 -11.08 -2.48
N TRP A 154 14.90 -11.32 -1.18
CA TRP A 154 13.87 -12.24 -0.65
C TRP A 154 12.43 -11.70 -0.81
N LEU A 155 12.25 -10.38 -0.93
CA LEU A 155 10.96 -9.75 -1.30
C LEU A 155 10.83 -9.60 -2.82
N ARG A 156 11.90 -9.17 -3.48
CA ARG A 156 11.88 -8.87 -4.91
C ARG A 156 11.64 -10.10 -5.77
N ARG A 157 12.21 -11.25 -5.41
CA ARG A 157 12.05 -12.51 -6.15
C ARG A 157 10.59 -12.98 -6.23
N PRO A 158 9.85 -13.14 -5.12
CA PRO A 158 8.45 -13.55 -5.20
C PRO A 158 7.57 -12.51 -5.91
N ILE A 159 7.81 -11.21 -5.75
CA ILE A 159 7.07 -10.18 -6.50
C ILE A 159 7.30 -10.31 -8.01
N LYS A 160 8.54 -10.55 -8.47
CA LYS A 160 8.82 -10.81 -9.89
C LYS A 160 8.12 -12.07 -10.40
N ARG A 161 8.06 -13.13 -9.60
CA ARG A 161 7.31 -14.35 -9.94
C ARG A 161 5.82 -14.07 -10.09
N THR A 162 5.23 -13.33 -9.14
CA THR A 162 3.83 -12.88 -9.23
C THR A 162 3.61 -12.03 -10.48
N HIS A 163 4.51 -11.09 -10.78
CA HIS A 163 4.43 -10.27 -11.99
C HIS A 163 4.40 -11.11 -13.27
N ALA A 164 5.31 -12.08 -13.40
CA ALA A 164 5.32 -12.99 -14.55
C ALA A 164 4.03 -13.82 -14.66
N ARG A 165 3.51 -14.30 -13.52
CA ARG A 165 2.27 -15.08 -13.44
C ARG A 165 1.04 -14.30 -13.91
N ILE A 166 0.90 -13.05 -13.48
CA ILE A 166 -0.27 -12.23 -13.81
C ILE A 166 -0.12 -11.46 -15.14
N ALA A 167 1.06 -11.46 -15.75
CA ALA A 167 1.37 -10.67 -16.96
C ALA A 167 0.44 -10.97 -18.14
N SER A 168 -0.06 -12.20 -18.27
CA SER A 168 -1.01 -12.55 -19.33
C SER A 168 -2.41 -11.95 -19.13
N SER A 169 -2.77 -11.65 -17.88
CA SER A 169 -4.06 -11.06 -17.50
C SER A 169 -4.08 -9.53 -17.60
N ILE A 170 -2.90 -8.91 -17.62
CA ILE A 170 -2.74 -7.46 -17.78
C ILE A 170 -2.29 -7.19 -19.21
N GLY A 171 -3.13 -6.53 -20.02
CA GLY A 171 -2.75 -6.11 -21.37
C GLY A 171 -1.45 -5.29 -21.37
N ARG A 172 -0.80 -5.11 -22.52
CA ARG A 172 0.47 -4.35 -22.58
C ARG A 172 0.28 -2.93 -22.00
N ALA A 173 1.13 -2.54 -21.05
CA ALA A 173 1.17 -1.19 -20.53
C ALA A 173 1.51 -0.21 -21.68
N GLY A 174 0.67 0.80 -21.88
CA GLY A 174 0.92 1.85 -22.89
C GLY A 174 1.98 2.88 -22.47
N ALA A 175 2.49 2.82 -21.24
CA ALA A 175 3.44 3.79 -20.69
C ALA A 175 4.86 3.22 -20.56
N THR A 176 5.86 4.04 -20.92
CA THR A 176 7.28 3.73 -20.79
C THR A 176 7.84 4.28 -19.48
N TYR A 177 8.15 3.39 -18.56
CA TYR A 177 8.77 3.72 -17.27
C TYR A 177 10.31 3.66 -17.35
N PRO A 178 11.04 4.51 -16.62
CA PRO A 178 12.48 4.40 -16.46
C PRO A 178 12.87 3.01 -15.98
N LYS A 179 14.02 2.53 -16.46
CA LYS A 179 14.58 1.25 -16.01
C LYS A 179 14.70 1.25 -14.48
N GLY A 180 14.02 0.32 -13.83
CA GLY A 180 14.04 0.16 -12.37
C GLY A 180 13.03 1.01 -11.60
N ALA A 181 12.18 1.81 -12.26
CA ALA A 181 11.02 2.42 -11.60
C ALA A 181 9.93 1.37 -11.33
N CYS A 182 9.10 1.61 -10.30
CA CYS A 182 7.88 0.85 -10.09
C CYS A 182 6.83 1.32 -11.10
N ASP A 183 6.37 0.43 -11.98
CA ASP A 183 5.26 0.68 -12.91
C ASP A 183 3.92 0.13 -12.36
N LEU A 184 2.80 0.41 -13.04
CA LEU A 184 1.48 -0.04 -12.58
C LEU A 184 1.37 -1.56 -12.53
N HIS A 185 2.03 -2.29 -13.43
CA HIS A 185 1.99 -3.76 -13.45
C HIS A 185 2.77 -4.35 -12.28
N THR A 186 3.92 -3.77 -11.96
CA THR A 186 4.71 -4.10 -10.78
C THR A 186 3.92 -3.79 -9.51
N TYR A 187 3.20 -2.67 -9.47
CA TYR A 187 2.32 -2.34 -8.35
C TYR A 187 1.18 -3.35 -8.19
N LEU A 188 0.52 -3.77 -9.28
CA LEU A 188 -0.47 -4.87 -9.23
C LEU A 188 0.16 -6.17 -8.72
N ALA A 189 1.37 -6.50 -9.15
CA ALA A 189 2.09 -7.67 -8.68
C ALA A 189 2.40 -7.58 -7.17
N ILE A 190 2.71 -6.39 -6.66
CA ILE A 190 2.90 -6.13 -5.22
C ILE A 190 1.59 -6.38 -4.46
N LEU A 191 0.46 -5.83 -4.92
CA LEU A 191 -0.85 -6.06 -4.27
C LEU A 191 -1.21 -7.55 -4.29
N ARG A 192 -1.09 -8.21 -5.45
CA ARG A 192 -1.42 -9.62 -5.58
C ARG A 192 -0.50 -10.50 -4.74
N TRP A 193 0.80 -10.23 -4.71
CA TRP A 193 1.74 -10.93 -3.82
C TRP A 193 1.41 -10.68 -2.34
N GLY A 194 1.09 -9.44 -1.98
CA GLY A 194 0.69 -9.07 -0.63
C GLY A 194 -0.56 -9.81 -0.15
N ALA A 195 -1.52 -10.07 -1.04
CA ALA A 195 -2.69 -10.89 -0.76
C ALA A 195 -2.31 -12.31 -0.31
N ASP A 196 -1.36 -12.96 -1.00
CA ASP A 196 -0.88 -14.29 -0.62
C ASP A 196 -0.13 -14.26 0.71
N VAL A 197 0.66 -13.20 0.95
CA VAL A 197 1.36 -13.02 2.23
C VAL A 197 0.37 -12.91 3.38
N VAL A 198 -0.62 -12.01 3.30
CA VAL A 198 -1.60 -11.84 4.39
C VAL A 198 -2.39 -13.13 4.61
N ARG A 199 -2.83 -13.81 3.55
CA ARG A 199 -3.59 -15.06 3.65
C ARG A 199 -2.82 -16.19 4.33
N THR A 200 -1.52 -16.29 4.07
CA THR A 200 -0.66 -17.36 4.61
C THR A 200 -0.07 -17.03 5.98
N ASN A 201 -0.29 -15.81 6.48
CA ASN A 201 0.25 -15.31 7.76
C ASN A 201 -0.86 -14.64 8.57
N PRO A 202 -1.80 -15.42 9.15
CA PRO A 202 -2.97 -14.87 9.86
C PRO A 202 -2.61 -13.99 11.07
N GLU A 203 -1.40 -14.15 11.62
CA GLU A 203 -0.90 -13.37 12.75
C GLU A 203 -0.55 -11.91 12.41
N ILE A 204 -0.47 -11.53 11.13
CA ILE A 204 -0.11 -10.15 10.74
C ILE A 204 -1.11 -9.14 11.32
N CYS A 205 -2.41 -9.35 11.13
CA CYS A 205 -3.43 -8.39 11.54
C CYS A 205 -3.58 -8.29 13.07
N PRO A 206 -3.64 -9.40 13.84
CA PRO A 206 -3.63 -9.33 15.31
C PRO A 206 -2.42 -8.58 15.88
N GLN A 207 -1.21 -8.81 15.34
CA GLN A 207 -0.01 -8.10 15.81
C GLN A 207 -0.03 -6.63 15.41
N PHE A 208 -0.54 -6.29 14.21
CA PHE A 208 -0.76 -4.91 13.80
C PHE A 208 -1.70 -4.16 14.74
N VAL A 209 -2.81 -4.77 15.16
CA VAL A 209 -3.75 -4.15 16.12
C VAL A 209 -3.08 -3.85 17.45
N ARG A 210 -2.28 -4.80 17.98
CA ARG A 210 -1.50 -4.58 19.21
C ARG A 210 -0.51 -3.43 19.04
N HIS A 211 0.19 -3.42 17.90
CA HIS A 211 1.17 -2.40 17.56
C HIS A 211 0.56 -1.00 17.45
N VAL A 212 -0.57 -0.86 16.77
CA VAL A 212 -1.35 0.39 16.67
C VAL A 212 -1.80 0.87 18.06
N ASN A 213 -2.37 -0.03 18.88
CA ASN A 213 -2.82 0.34 20.22
C ASN A 213 -1.69 0.83 21.13
N ALA A 214 -0.48 0.29 20.98
CA ALA A 214 0.69 0.69 21.76
C ALA A 214 1.22 2.10 21.39
N HIS A 215 0.95 2.61 20.19
CA HIS A 215 1.59 3.83 19.66
C HIS A 215 0.62 4.87 19.10
N ARG A 216 -0.68 4.79 19.43
CA ARG A 216 -1.70 5.69 18.88
C ARG A 216 -1.73 7.09 19.51
N ASP A 217 -0.97 7.36 20.57
CA ASP A 217 -0.91 8.66 21.26
C ASP A 217 -2.28 9.32 21.53
N ASN A 218 -3.22 8.52 22.05
CA ASN A 218 -4.61 8.90 22.33
C ASN A 218 -5.51 9.16 21.10
N GLU A 219 -5.04 8.93 19.88
CA GLU A 219 -5.92 9.00 18.71
C GLU A 219 -7.07 7.98 18.84
N PRO A 220 -8.34 8.40 18.64
CA PRO A 220 -9.48 7.51 18.74
C PRO A 220 -9.41 6.41 17.68
N LEU A 221 -9.76 5.19 18.09
CA LEU A 221 -9.81 4.03 17.22
C LEU A 221 -11.27 3.64 16.94
N ASP A 222 -12.05 4.57 16.40
CA ASP A 222 -13.44 4.39 15.95
C ASP A 222 -13.52 3.84 14.51
N ILE A 223 -12.42 3.26 14.04
CA ILE A 223 -12.27 2.60 12.74
C ILE A 223 -11.78 1.16 12.94
N PRO A 224 -12.20 0.21 12.10
CA PRO A 224 -11.88 -1.21 12.26
C PRO A 224 -10.48 -1.53 11.74
N VAL A 225 -9.43 -1.09 12.44
CA VAL A 225 -8.02 -1.25 12.01
C VAL A 225 -7.57 -2.70 11.87
N GLU A 226 -8.25 -3.65 12.51
CA GLU A 226 -8.05 -5.08 12.33
C GLU A 226 -8.30 -5.54 10.88
N THR A 227 -9.00 -4.72 10.10
CA THR A 227 -9.27 -4.99 8.68
C THR A 227 -8.27 -4.34 7.72
N TYR A 228 -7.33 -3.53 8.23
CA TYR A 228 -6.43 -2.70 7.41
C TYR A 228 -5.20 -3.51 6.96
N GLU A 229 -5.45 -4.59 6.24
CA GLU A 229 -4.45 -5.59 5.86
C GLU A 229 -3.30 -5.02 5.04
N ALA A 230 -3.56 -4.06 4.15
CA ALA A 230 -2.51 -3.43 3.37
C ALA A 230 -1.59 -2.56 4.24
N ALA A 231 -2.14 -1.79 5.18
CA ALA A 231 -1.36 -1.06 6.17
C ALA A 231 -0.57 -2.00 7.09
N ALA A 232 -1.19 -3.09 7.53
CA ALA A 232 -0.55 -4.09 8.38
C ALA A 232 0.66 -4.73 7.69
N LEU A 233 0.51 -5.11 6.42
CA LEU A 233 1.61 -5.66 5.63
C LEU A 233 2.70 -4.62 5.39
N GLU A 234 2.34 -3.39 5.02
CA GLU A 234 3.28 -2.29 4.79
C GLU A 234 4.20 -2.06 6.00
N TRP A 235 3.63 -1.91 7.18
CA TRP A 235 4.38 -1.64 8.42
C TRP A 235 5.20 -2.85 8.87
N LEU A 236 4.67 -4.06 8.66
CA LEU A 236 5.44 -5.27 8.90
C LEU A 236 6.68 -5.32 8.00
N LEU A 237 6.54 -5.04 6.71
CA LEU A 237 7.66 -5.10 5.76
C LEU A 237 8.74 -4.07 6.07
N LEU A 238 8.34 -2.85 6.45
CA LEU A 238 9.26 -1.82 6.94
C LEU A 238 10.09 -2.32 8.12
N GLY A 239 9.45 -2.94 9.11
CA GLY A 239 10.14 -3.45 10.29
C GLY A 239 10.99 -4.68 10.02
N LEU A 240 10.51 -5.62 9.20
CA LEU A 240 11.24 -6.85 8.87
C LEU A 240 12.57 -6.58 8.16
N THR A 241 12.68 -5.49 7.40
CA THR A 241 13.95 -5.12 6.74
C THR A 241 15.00 -4.57 7.69
N GLU A 242 14.63 -4.31 8.94
CA GLU A 242 15.52 -3.79 9.98
C GLU A 242 15.97 -4.88 10.96
N VAL A 243 15.40 -6.08 10.84
CA VAL A 243 15.81 -7.25 11.62
C VAL A 243 16.99 -7.91 10.91
N PRO A 244 18.10 -8.25 11.61
CA PRO A 244 19.16 -9.08 11.05
C PRO A 244 18.56 -10.38 10.47
N PRO A 245 19.19 -11.02 9.47
CA PRO A 245 18.66 -12.25 8.88
C PRO A 245 18.97 -13.46 9.79
N PRO A 246 18.19 -13.68 10.87
CA PRO A 246 17.66 -15.02 11.13
C PRO A 246 16.20 -14.94 11.63
N GLY A 247 15.26 -15.37 10.78
CA GLY A 247 13.83 -15.42 11.14
C GLY A 247 12.89 -15.55 9.94
N VAL A 248 13.36 -15.22 8.74
CA VAL A 248 12.61 -15.43 7.49
C VAL A 248 12.96 -16.81 6.92
N THR A 249 12.16 -17.82 7.24
CA THR A 249 12.16 -19.08 6.49
C THR A 249 11.50 -18.84 5.13
N ILE A 250 12.32 -18.61 4.10
CA ILE A 250 11.86 -18.79 2.73
C ILE A 250 11.67 -20.29 2.59
N ALA A 251 10.43 -20.77 2.47
CA ALA A 251 10.20 -22.14 2.06
C ALA A 251 10.90 -22.32 0.71
N ASP A 252 11.96 -23.10 0.70
CA ASP A 252 12.60 -23.56 -0.53
C ASP A 252 11.56 -24.37 -1.28
N GLU A 253 10.99 -23.79 -2.34
CA GLU A 253 10.32 -24.57 -3.36
C GLU A 253 11.43 -25.27 -4.15
N ASP A 254 11.35 -26.60 -4.18
CA ASP A 254 12.21 -27.54 -4.90
C ASP A 254 12.91 -26.90 -6.10
N VAL A 255 14.23 -26.70 -5.94
CA VAL A 255 15.13 -26.68 -7.08
C VAL A 255 15.20 -28.12 -7.58
N GLY A 256 14.19 -28.51 -8.35
CA GLY A 256 14.29 -29.64 -9.25
C GLY A 256 15.40 -29.35 -10.25
N SER A 257 16.57 -29.90 -9.95
CA SER A 257 17.70 -30.12 -10.86
C SER A 257 17.30 -30.92 -12.08
#